data_AF-A0A2E7DSD3-F1
#
_entry.id   AF-A0A2E7DSD3-F1
#
_cell.length_a   1.000
_cell.length_b   1.000
_cell.length_c   1.000
_cell.angle_alpha   90.00
_cell.angle_beta   90.00
_cell.angle_gamma   90.00
#
_symmetry.space_group_name_H-M   'P 1'
#
loop_
_entity.id
_entity.type
_entity.pdbx_description
1 polymer ?
#
loop_
_entity_poly.entity_id
_entity_poly.type
_entity_poly.pdbx_seq_one_letter_code
_entity_poly.pdbx_strand_id
1 'polypeptide(L)'
;MNWEALGAIGEIIGAAAVLATLFYLAAQIKMQNRQLEKSNDHARAQTSVQINDQALEFVDILMRDKEFVEIYRKGLSNQPLNENEVVQFSYFIVRMAGLLESNVTAAKAGVSFEGDYDVEFLYGNPFMHKLINTDVGERWFKEDARMLFSEEFLSNISAYRNKDLSNTAST
;
A
#
# COMPACT_ATOMS: atom_id res chain seq x y z
N MET A 1 -32.98 -34.01 55.26
CA MET A 1 -31.51 -34.09 55.27
C MET A 1 -30.87 -34.66 53.98
N ASN A 2 -31.61 -35.30 53.06
CA ASN A 2 -31.05 -35.74 51.75
C ASN A 2 -31.16 -34.70 50.62
N TRP A 3 -31.98 -33.66 50.81
CA TRP A 3 -32.23 -32.65 49.77
C TRP A 3 -31.12 -31.61 49.66
N GLU A 4 -30.53 -31.19 50.78
CA GLU A 4 -29.37 -30.28 50.80
C GLU A 4 -28.13 -30.92 50.17
N ALA A 5 -27.88 -32.21 50.45
CA ALA A 5 -26.78 -32.94 49.84
C ALA A 5 -26.95 -33.07 48.31
N LEU A 6 -28.19 -33.28 47.84
CA LEU A 6 -28.51 -33.33 46.42
C LEU A 6 -28.31 -31.96 45.74
N GLY A 7 -28.67 -30.87 46.42
CA GLY A 7 -28.45 -29.50 45.97
C GLY A 7 -26.96 -29.15 45.85
N ALA A 8 -26.18 -29.47 46.88
CA ALA A 8 -24.72 -29.26 46.88
C ALA A 8 -24.01 -30.03 45.75
N ILE A 9 -24.46 -31.26 45.44
CA ILE A 9 -23.94 -32.03 44.29
C ILE A 9 -24.28 -31.32 42.96
N GLY A 10 -25.50 -30.80 42.83
CA GLY A 10 -25.92 -30.02 41.66
C GLY A 10 -25.09 -28.75 41.45
N GLU A 11 -24.75 -28.06 42.53
CA GLU A 11 -23.87 -26.88 42.51
C GLU A 11 -22.44 -27.23 42.08
N ILE A 12 -21.87 -28.33 42.57
CA ILE A 12 -20.53 -28.78 42.18
C ILE A 12 -20.50 -29.16 40.69
N ILE A 13 -21.51 -29.88 40.21
CA ILE A 13 -21.61 -30.27 38.80
C ILE A 13 -21.80 -29.03 37.93
N GLY A 14 -22.66 -28.08 38.34
CA GLY A 14 -22.85 -26.82 37.63
C GLY A 14 -21.57 -25.99 37.57
N ALA A 15 -20.85 -25.85 38.69
CA ALA A 15 -19.57 -25.16 38.74
C ALA A 15 -18.51 -25.84 37.87
N ALA A 16 -18.43 -27.18 37.90
CA ALA A 16 -17.52 -27.94 37.05
C ALA A 16 -17.85 -27.78 35.56
N ALA A 17 -19.13 -27.77 35.19
CA ALA A 17 -19.58 -27.52 33.83
C ALA A 17 -19.19 -26.11 33.36
N VAL A 18 -19.40 -25.09 34.18
CA VAL A 18 -18.99 -23.71 33.88
C VAL A 18 -17.46 -23.61 33.70
N LEU A 19 -16.68 -24.22 34.59
CA LEU A 19 -15.22 -24.25 34.46
C LEU A 19 -14.76 -24.95 33.18
N ALA A 20 -15.38 -26.07 32.82
CA ALA A 20 -15.10 -26.76 31.57
C ALA A 20 -15.42 -25.89 30.35
N THR A 21 -16.54 -25.16 30.36
CA THR A 21 -16.89 -24.21 29.29
C THR A 21 -15.89 -23.07 29.19
N LEU A 22 -15.47 -22.48 30.32
CA LEU A 22 -14.46 -21.41 30.33
C LEU A 22 -13.11 -21.90 29.78
N PHE A 23 -12.69 -23.11 30.14
CA PHE A 23 -11.47 -23.70 29.59
C PHE A 23 -11.56 -23.92 28.08
N TYR A 24 -12.70 -24.43 27.61
CA TYR A 24 -12.96 -24.59 26.18
C TYR A 24 -12.92 -23.25 25.43
N LEU A 25 -13.59 -22.22 25.95
CA LEU A 25 -13.58 -20.88 25.36
C LEU A 25 -12.16 -20.28 25.32
N ALA A 26 -11.39 -20.41 26.40
CA ALA A 26 -10.01 -19.94 26.43
C ALA A 26 -9.14 -20.65 25.38
N ALA A 27 -9.30 -21.97 25.24
CA ALA A 27 -8.61 -22.76 24.21
C ALA A 27 -9.05 -22.35 22.79
N GLN A 28 -10.36 -22.09 22.60
CA GLN A 28 -10.92 -21.63 21.34
C GLN A 28 -10.35 -20.27 20.92
N ILE A 29 -10.35 -19.27 21.83
CA ILE A 29 -9.80 -17.93 21.56
C ILE A 29 -8.31 -18.02 21.21
N LYS A 30 -7.53 -18.84 21.94
CA LYS A 30 -6.11 -19.03 21.64
C LYS A 30 -5.88 -19.60 20.24
N MET A 31 -6.73 -20.54 19.81
CA MET A 31 -6.63 -21.12 18.47
C MET A 31 -7.06 -20.14 17.39
N GLN A 32 -8.13 -19.37 17.62
CA GLN A 32 -8.57 -18.30 16.72
C GLN A 32 -7.51 -17.23 16.54
N ASN A 33 -6.87 -16.77 17.63
CA ASN A 33 -5.78 -15.79 17.56
C ASN A 33 -4.62 -16.29 16.70
N ARG A 34 -4.20 -17.56 16.87
CA ARG A 34 -3.15 -18.16 16.03
C ARG A 34 -3.53 -18.28 14.55
N GLN A 35 -4.81 -18.53 14.26
CA GLN A 35 -5.30 -18.59 12.87
C GLN A 35 -5.34 -17.18 12.25
N LEU A 36 -5.76 -16.18 13.02
CA LEU A 36 -5.75 -14.77 12.61
C LEU A 36 -4.33 -14.27 12.34
N GLU A 37 -3.37 -14.58 13.22
CA GLU A 37 -1.94 -14.27 13.01
C GLU A 37 -1.44 -14.87 11.70
N LYS A 38 -1.64 -16.17 11.47
CA LYS A 38 -1.24 -16.83 10.21
C LYS A 38 -1.94 -16.24 8.98
N SER A 39 -3.21 -15.86 9.11
CA SER A 39 -3.94 -15.22 8.02
C SER A 39 -3.37 -13.84 7.69
N ASN A 40 -2.96 -13.08 8.70
CA ASN A 40 -2.31 -11.78 8.52
C ASN A 40 -0.92 -11.95 7.88
N ASP A 41 -0.12 -12.91 8.36
CA ASP A 41 1.18 -13.25 7.76
C ASP A 41 1.04 -13.65 6.29
N HIS A 42 0.01 -14.44 5.96
CA HIS A 42 -0.28 -14.79 4.58
C HIS A 42 -0.70 -13.59 3.74
N ALA A 43 -1.57 -12.71 4.26
CA ALA A 43 -1.96 -11.49 3.57
C ALA A 43 -0.74 -10.59 3.30
N ARG A 44 0.11 -10.38 4.31
CA ARG A 44 1.38 -9.65 4.20
C ARG A 44 2.27 -10.21 3.10
N ALA A 45 2.53 -11.51 3.13
CA ALA A 45 3.39 -12.16 2.14
C ALA A 45 2.81 -12.05 0.73
N GLN A 46 1.50 -12.27 0.56
CA GLN A 46 0.83 -12.15 -0.74
C GLN A 46 0.87 -10.72 -1.28
N THR A 47 0.55 -9.73 -0.45
CA THR A 47 0.61 -8.31 -0.82
C THR A 47 2.02 -7.89 -1.19
N SER A 48 3.04 -8.34 -0.44
CA SER A 48 4.44 -8.07 -0.77
C SER A 48 4.86 -8.66 -2.12
N VAL A 49 4.47 -9.90 -2.41
CA VAL A 49 4.75 -10.54 -3.71
C VAL A 49 4.04 -9.79 -4.83
N GLN A 50 2.75 -9.48 -4.65
CA GLN A 50 1.95 -8.78 -5.66
C GLN A 50 2.51 -7.39 -6.00
N ILE A 51 2.86 -6.59 -4.99
CA ILE A 51 3.45 -5.26 -5.21
C ILE A 51 4.79 -5.39 -5.93
N ASN A 52 5.61 -6.37 -5.54
CA ASN A 52 6.89 -6.61 -6.20
C ASN A 52 6.70 -7.00 -7.68
N ASP A 53 5.75 -7.88 -7.98
CA ASP A 53 5.44 -8.28 -9.35
C ASP A 53 4.98 -7.06 -10.18
N GLN A 54 4.10 -6.21 -9.63
CA GLN A 54 3.68 -4.96 -10.29
C GLN A 54 4.85 -4.01 -10.56
N ALA A 55 5.81 -3.91 -9.62
CA ALA A 55 7.01 -3.11 -9.79
C ALA A 55 7.96 -3.67 -10.87
N LEU A 56 8.12 -5.00 -10.92
CA LEU A 56 8.90 -5.68 -11.95
C LEU A 56 8.27 -5.49 -13.34
N GLU A 57 6.96 -5.67 -13.45
CA GLU A 57 6.25 -5.42 -14.70
C GLU A 57 6.34 -3.94 -15.13
N PHE A 58 6.43 -3.01 -14.18
CA PHE A 58 6.65 -1.59 -14.46
C PHE A 58 7.98 -1.35 -15.17
N VAL A 59 9.07 -1.90 -14.66
CA VAL A 59 10.40 -1.72 -15.26
C VAL A 59 10.59 -2.54 -16.53
N ASP A 60 9.83 -3.63 -16.70
CA ASP A 60 9.91 -4.53 -17.86
C ASP A 60 9.67 -3.80 -19.18
N ILE A 61 8.79 -2.79 -19.21
CA ILE A 61 8.52 -2.01 -20.44
C ILE A 61 9.77 -1.25 -20.91
N LEU A 62 10.55 -0.71 -19.97
CA LEU A 62 11.81 -0.01 -20.26
C LEU A 62 12.93 -0.98 -20.66
N MET A 63 12.85 -2.24 -20.23
CA MET A 63 13.85 -3.25 -20.59
C MET A 63 13.62 -3.86 -21.97
N ARG A 64 12.35 -3.94 -22.41
CA ARG A 64 11.97 -4.73 -23.59
C ARG A 64 11.62 -3.89 -24.82
N ASP A 65 11.18 -2.65 -24.63
CA ASP A 65 10.73 -1.78 -25.72
C ASP A 65 11.70 -0.62 -25.96
N LYS A 66 12.53 -0.74 -27.00
CA LYS A 66 13.51 0.28 -27.38
C LYS A 66 12.85 1.57 -27.86
N GLU A 67 11.69 1.49 -28.50
CA GLU A 67 10.98 2.67 -29.00
C GLU A 67 10.44 3.49 -27.81
N PHE A 68 9.83 2.80 -26.84
CA PHE A 68 9.35 3.45 -25.62
C PHE A 68 10.48 4.06 -24.79
N VAL A 69 11.68 3.45 -24.75
CA VAL A 69 12.84 4.04 -24.08
C VAL A 69 13.20 5.42 -24.64
N GLU A 70 13.11 5.62 -25.95
CA GLU A 70 13.38 6.93 -26.55
C GLU A 70 12.31 7.96 -26.15
N ILE A 71 11.04 7.56 -26.09
CA ILE A 71 9.95 8.40 -25.58
C ILE A 71 10.19 8.79 -24.12
N TYR A 72 10.53 7.81 -23.28
CA TYR A 72 10.83 8.02 -21.87
C TYR A 72 11.99 9.01 -21.67
N ARG A 73 13.08 8.86 -22.46
CA ARG A 73 14.24 9.77 -22.40
C ARG A 73 13.89 11.18 -22.84
N LYS A 74 13.10 11.33 -23.91
CA LYS A 74 12.62 12.63 -24.40
C LYS A 74 11.73 13.31 -23.35
N GLY A 75 10.75 12.58 -22.82
CA GLY A 75 9.83 13.09 -21.78
C GLY A 75 10.57 13.54 -20.53
N LEU A 76 11.51 12.73 -20.02
CA LEU A 76 12.35 13.11 -18.88
C LEU A 76 13.24 14.34 -19.11
N SER A 77 13.57 14.64 -20.37
CA SER A 77 14.43 15.78 -20.72
C SER A 77 13.63 16.97 -21.25
N ASN A 78 12.29 16.93 -21.17
CA ASN A 78 11.38 17.91 -21.77
C ASN A 78 11.68 18.19 -23.26
N GLN A 79 12.13 17.17 -24.00
CA GLN A 79 12.22 17.27 -25.44
C GLN A 79 10.82 17.18 -26.06
N PRO A 80 10.60 17.78 -27.25
CA PRO A 80 9.32 17.69 -27.93
C PRO A 80 8.89 16.24 -28.15
N LEU A 81 7.67 15.93 -27.71
CA LEU A 81 6.96 14.69 -27.96
C LEU A 81 5.80 14.96 -28.92
N ASN A 82 5.55 14.06 -29.85
CA ASN A 82 4.32 14.09 -30.65
C ASN A 82 3.11 13.64 -29.81
N GLU A 83 1.90 13.80 -30.35
CA GLU A 83 0.66 13.50 -29.62
C GLU A 83 0.59 12.06 -29.09
N ASN A 84 1.01 11.07 -29.88
CA ASN A 84 1.03 9.67 -29.45
C ASN A 84 2.07 9.43 -28.35
N GLU A 85 3.26 10.01 -28.50
CA GLU A 85 4.31 9.90 -27.50
C GLU A 85 3.90 10.55 -26.16
N VAL A 86 3.19 11.69 -26.21
CA VAL A 86 2.62 12.33 -25.01
C VAL A 86 1.65 11.38 -24.31
N VAL A 87 0.73 10.76 -25.06
CA VAL A 87 -0.22 9.79 -24.49
C VAL A 87 0.52 8.63 -23.83
N GLN A 88 1.49 8.03 -24.52
CA GLN A 88 2.27 6.90 -23.98
C GLN A 88 3.03 7.29 -22.72
N PHE A 89 3.68 8.47 -22.71
CA PHE A 89 4.39 8.95 -21.54
C PHE A 89 3.44 9.26 -20.37
N SER A 90 2.30 9.92 -20.61
CA SER A 90 1.29 10.17 -19.58
C SER A 90 0.78 8.89 -18.94
N TYR A 91 0.46 7.84 -19.72
CA TYR A 91 0.01 6.56 -19.16
C TYR A 91 1.10 5.82 -18.38
N PHE A 92 2.37 6.05 -18.71
CA PHE A 92 3.48 5.55 -17.92
C PHE A 92 3.55 6.25 -16.54
N ILE A 93 3.27 7.56 -16.49
CA ILE A 93 3.14 8.30 -15.22
C ILE A 93 1.95 7.78 -14.40
N VAL A 94 0.79 7.55 -15.04
CA VAL A 94 -0.38 6.93 -14.40
C VAL A 94 0.00 5.59 -13.77
N ARG A 95 0.75 4.76 -14.49
CA ARG A 95 1.17 3.44 -13.98
C ARG A 95 2.07 3.57 -12.74
N MET A 96 3.00 4.53 -12.73
CA MET A 96 3.80 4.81 -11.55
C MET A 96 3.00 5.32 -10.37
N ALA A 97 2.07 6.25 -10.62
CA ALA A 97 1.18 6.76 -9.58
C ALA A 97 0.35 5.64 -8.95
N GLY A 98 -0.19 4.73 -9.77
CA GLY A 98 -0.96 3.57 -9.30
C GLY A 98 -0.14 2.57 -8.49
N LEU A 99 1.11 2.31 -8.91
CA LEU A 99 2.03 1.51 -8.10
C LEU A 99 2.26 2.19 -6.75
N LEU A 100 2.54 3.50 -6.73
CA LEU A 100 2.83 4.22 -5.50
C LEU A 100 1.62 4.31 -4.57
N GLU A 101 0.42 4.60 -5.08
CA GLU A 101 -0.80 4.64 -4.26
C GLU A 101 -1.13 3.25 -3.69
N SER A 102 -0.87 2.18 -4.44
CA SER A 102 -0.99 0.80 -3.95
C SER A 102 -0.03 0.51 -2.80
N ASN A 103 1.24 0.95 -2.92
CA ASN A 103 2.24 0.83 -1.85
C ASN A 103 1.82 1.60 -0.60
N VAL A 104 1.36 2.86 -0.76
CA VAL A 104 0.87 3.69 0.35
C VAL A 104 -0.32 3.03 1.04
N THR A 105 -1.27 2.51 0.27
CA THR A 105 -2.47 1.84 0.80
C THR A 105 -2.09 0.58 1.59
N ALA A 106 -1.19 -0.25 1.04
CA ALA A 106 -0.71 -1.45 1.71
C ALA A 106 0.08 -1.14 2.99
N ALA A 107 0.89 -0.08 2.98
CA ALA A 107 1.63 0.38 4.14
C ALA A 107 0.70 0.90 5.25
N LYS A 108 -0.30 1.72 4.91
CA LYS A 108 -1.33 2.19 5.87
C LYS A 108 -2.13 1.05 6.49
N ALA A 109 -2.38 -0.01 5.73
CA ALA A 109 -3.07 -1.20 6.23
C ALA A 109 -2.19 -2.12 7.09
N GLY A 110 -0.90 -1.80 7.26
CA GLY A 110 0.04 -2.61 8.06
C GLY A 110 0.33 -3.97 7.43
N VAL A 111 0.16 -4.09 6.10
CA VAL A 111 0.41 -5.34 5.34
C VAL A 111 1.65 -5.25 4.44
N SER A 112 2.32 -4.10 4.40
CA SER A 112 3.56 -3.88 3.64
C SER A 112 4.44 -2.85 4.34
N PHE A 113 5.78 -3.01 4.26
CA PHE A 113 6.80 -2.10 4.82
C PHE A 113 6.66 -1.72 6.30
N GLU A 114 5.93 -2.52 7.08
CA GLU A 114 5.77 -2.29 8.51
C GLU A 114 7.13 -2.38 9.21
N GLY A 115 7.59 -1.28 9.79
CA GLY A 115 8.87 -1.19 10.49
C GLY A 115 10.08 -0.85 9.61
N ASP A 116 9.92 -0.80 8.28
CA ASP A 116 11.00 -0.43 7.35
C ASP A 116 11.10 1.09 7.18
N TYR A 117 9.97 1.77 6.95
CA TYR A 117 9.89 3.22 6.80
C TYR A 117 8.48 3.76 7.07
N ASP A 118 8.39 5.05 7.41
CA ASP A 118 7.12 5.75 7.59
C ASP A 118 6.36 5.86 6.25
N VAL A 119 5.03 5.82 6.30
CA VAL A 119 4.17 5.97 5.10
C VAL A 119 4.49 7.27 4.37
N GLU A 120 4.82 8.32 5.13
CA GLU A 120 5.18 9.63 4.61
C GLU A 120 6.38 9.56 3.65
N PHE A 121 7.36 8.69 3.92
CA PHE A 121 8.52 8.50 3.06
C PHE A 121 8.14 8.08 1.64
N LEU A 122 7.06 7.31 1.47
CA LEU A 122 6.59 6.87 0.15
C LEU A 122 6.14 8.04 -0.73
N TYR A 123 5.52 9.08 -0.15
CA TYR A 123 5.12 10.26 -0.91
C TYR A 123 6.32 11.05 -1.46
N GLY A 124 7.51 10.86 -0.90
CA GLY A 124 8.78 11.40 -1.38
C GLY A 124 9.46 10.57 -2.48
N ASN A 125 8.77 9.60 -3.10
CA ASN A 125 9.39 8.70 -4.08
C ASN A 125 10.07 9.47 -5.24
N PRO A 126 11.40 9.34 -5.42
CA PRO A 126 12.15 10.17 -6.36
C PRO A 126 11.80 9.89 -7.82
N PHE A 127 11.36 8.67 -8.16
CA PHE A 127 10.94 8.36 -9.53
C PHE A 127 9.62 9.04 -9.87
N MET A 128 8.65 9.02 -8.94
CA MET A 128 7.38 9.73 -9.13
C MET A 128 7.62 11.23 -9.30
N HIS A 129 8.42 11.84 -8.42
CA HIS A 129 8.75 13.27 -8.48
C HIS A 129 9.49 13.66 -9.76
N LYS A 130 10.42 12.81 -10.22
CA LYS A 130 11.12 13.02 -11.49
C LYS A 130 10.15 13.05 -12.68
N LEU A 131 9.13 12.19 -12.67
CA LEU A 131 8.14 12.12 -13.74
C LEU A 131 7.17 13.31 -13.74
N ILE A 132 6.62 13.68 -12.58
CA ILE A 132 5.65 14.80 -12.50
C ILE A 132 6.29 16.17 -12.69
N ASN A 133 7.62 16.28 -12.55
CA ASN A 133 8.36 17.53 -12.78
C ASN A 133 8.71 17.75 -14.27
N THR A 134 8.28 16.86 -15.16
CA THR A 134 8.34 17.08 -16.62
C THR A 134 7.16 17.93 -17.10
N ASP A 135 7.25 18.52 -18.28
CA ASP A 135 6.16 19.34 -18.84
C ASP A 135 4.86 18.52 -19.04
N VAL A 136 5.01 17.27 -19.46
CA VAL A 136 3.88 16.34 -19.62
C VAL A 136 3.35 15.90 -18.27
N GLY A 137 4.23 15.57 -17.32
CA GLY A 137 3.83 15.14 -15.99
C GLY A 137 3.13 16.23 -15.18
N GLU A 138 3.59 17.48 -15.27
CA GLU A 138 2.96 18.61 -14.59
C GLU A 138 1.57 18.89 -15.16
N ARG A 139 1.41 18.79 -16.49
CA ARG A 139 0.11 18.90 -17.15
C ARG A 139 -0.83 17.80 -16.70
N TRP A 140 -0.39 16.54 -16.78
CA TRP A 140 -1.15 15.38 -16.33
C TRP A 140 -1.57 15.51 -14.85
N PHE A 141 -0.66 15.94 -13.97
CA PHE A 141 -0.93 16.08 -12.54
C PHE A 141 -2.00 17.14 -12.25
N LYS A 142 -2.03 18.21 -13.05
CA LYS A 142 -3.02 19.29 -12.94
C LYS A 142 -4.39 18.93 -13.54
N GLU A 143 -4.40 18.24 -14.67
CA GLU A 143 -5.59 18.07 -15.50
C GLU A 143 -6.27 16.72 -15.28
N ASP A 144 -5.50 15.63 -15.21
CA ASP A 144 -6.03 14.27 -15.32
C ASP A 144 -5.97 13.50 -13.99
N ALA A 145 -4.95 13.73 -13.16
CA ALA A 145 -4.65 12.89 -12.01
C ALA A 145 -5.81 12.80 -10.99
N ARG A 146 -6.57 13.89 -10.79
CA ARG A 146 -7.73 13.94 -9.87
C ARG A 146 -8.88 13.02 -10.27
N MET A 147 -8.97 12.61 -11.53
CA MET A 147 -10.00 11.65 -11.97
C MET A 147 -9.62 10.19 -11.67
N LEU A 148 -8.33 9.93 -11.41
CA LEU A 148 -7.78 8.57 -11.33
C LEU A 148 -7.32 8.19 -9.92
N PHE A 149 -6.89 9.17 -9.12
CA PHE A 149 -6.24 8.95 -7.83
C PHE A 149 -6.96 9.69 -6.71
N SER A 150 -6.80 9.22 -5.48
CA SER A 150 -7.44 9.87 -4.32
C SER A 150 -6.86 11.27 -4.06
N GLU A 151 -7.72 12.19 -3.61
CA GLU A 151 -7.29 13.55 -3.22
C GLU A 151 -6.25 13.53 -2.09
N GLU A 152 -6.35 12.57 -1.16
CA GLU A 152 -5.37 12.40 -0.10
C GLU A 152 -3.98 12.07 -0.68
N PHE A 153 -3.91 11.10 -1.59
CA PHE A 153 -2.66 10.73 -2.26
C PHE A 153 -2.06 11.92 -3.02
N LEU A 154 -2.85 12.59 -3.85
CA LEU A 154 -2.38 13.71 -4.66
C LEU A 154 -1.94 14.91 -3.81
N SER A 155 -2.68 15.21 -2.73
CA SER A 155 -2.32 16.27 -1.78
C SER A 155 -0.95 16.01 -1.15
N ASN A 156 -0.71 14.78 -0.67
CA ASN A 156 0.56 14.41 -0.04
C ASN A 156 1.74 14.43 -1.02
N ILE A 157 1.55 13.95 -2.26
CA ILE A 157 2.54 14.09 -3.33
C ILE A 157 2.87 15.57 -3.58
N SER A 158 1.86 16.43 -3.66
CA SER A 158 2.07 17.86 -3.88
C SER A 158 2.82 18.54 -2.72
N ALA A 159 2.52 18.14 -1.48
CA ALA A 159 3.15 18.68 -0.28
C ALA A 159 4.65 18.34 -0.24
N TYR A 160 5.00 17.09 -0.56
CA TYR A 160 6.40 16.67 -0.68
C TYR A 160 7.15 17.44 -1.77
N ARG A 161 6.53 17.58 -2.95
CA ARG A 161 7.12 18.31 -4.07
C ARG A 161 7.47 19.76 -3.71
N ASN A 162 6.58 20.44 -2.99
CA ASN A 162 6.79 21.83 -2.58
C ASN A 162 7.91 21.96 -1.52
N LYS A 163 8.06 20.96 -0.66
CA LYS A 163 9.14 20.90 0.34
C LYS A 163 10.51 20.79 -0.34
N ASP A 164 10.65 19.92 -1.33
CA ASP A 164 11.92 19.75 -2.06
C ASP A 164 12.34 21.02 -2.83
N LEU A 165 11.39 21.69 -3.48
CA LEU A 165 11.64 22.97 -4.17
C LEU A 165 12.07 24.08 -3.19
N SER A 166 11.49 24.13 -1.99
CA SER A 166 11.88 25.11 -0.97
C SER A 166 13.29 24.90 -0.42
N ASN A 167 13.71 23.64 -0.30
CA ASN A 167 15.06 23.28 0.15
C ASN A 167 16.13 23.60 -0.90
N THR A 168 15.82 23.45 -2.19
CA THR A 168 16.77 23.76 -3.28
C THR A 168 16.94 25.26 -3.50
N ALA A 169 15.90 26.07 -3.27
CA ALA A 169 15.97 27.54 -3.40
C ALA A 169 16.75 28.24 -2.26
N SER A 170 17.09 27.52 -1.19
CA SER A 170 17.81 28.04 -0.01
C SER A 170 19.32 27.75 -0.02
N THR A 171 19.83 27.18 -1.12
CA THR A 171 21.25 26.85 -1.37
C THR A 171 21.76 27.58 -2.60
#